data_AF-A0A954JH43-F1
#
_entry.id   AF-A0A954JH43-F1
#
_cell.length_a   1.000
_cell.length_b   1.000
_cell.length_c   1.000
_cell.angle_alpha   90.00
_cell.angle_beta   90.00
_cell.angle_gamma   90.00
#
_symmetry.space_group_name_H-M   'P 1'
#
loop_
_entity.id
_entity.type
_entity.pdbx_description
1 polymer ?
#
loop_
_entity_poly.entity_id
_entity_poly.type
_entity_poly.pdbx_seq_one_letter_code
_entity_poly.pdbx_strand_id
1 'polypeptide(L)'
;MPQDFAAYKQQIFTTLRDSFSQPELERLLDFDMNVKLSHIAKPGNDEAVFYEVVDWAKRNDRLVDLFERAFKARPRNATLNEIANQVGKNLKAEHVRVVEELTRLDAHDTRREQLLESVPDLPGLEAVAVAASGAVDFSASSFVARYYEMRRRICAIGSREAHVGTGFLIGPDRIMTNYHVVQECRRLAEPILATFDLYDETPLNELPRLGVNVDNLLAESIATQLDMAILQLDSTPEGNRGHFELSKYRPEFRETLFVMGHPGGRNAEAQSIPLPLSIRYGALFDHDSHSRRISYSARTSPGSSGSPVFRENCELMGLHHHGEHLVNNHGIPMWAIIESLDNGGLGNLISIAKPTASDDHPSESQTQHAAPESTTSSGSPRFPQTNPSPPVNPPRNEPTVLNFNEDRLITYLNKLDGISLGELLIRLPEADGYVSPTAPVRQRVNELVAFARGANGCGLDGLANACVATFGDKARNQIQ
;
A
#
# COMPACT_ATOMS: atom_id res chain seq x y z
N MET A 1 11.44 26.78 -24.61
CA MET A 1 11.63 25.52 -25.34
C MET A 1 13.13 25.31 -25.54
N PRO A 2 13.81 24.46 -24.76
CA PRO A 2 15.26 24.33 -24.85
C PRO A 2 15.68 23.67 -26.17
N GLN A 3 16.86 24.04 -26.68
CA GLN A 3 17.43 23.63 -27.97
C GLN A 3 17.69 22.12 -28.15
N ASP A 4 17.59 21.31 -27.10
CA ASP A 4 18.01 19.90 -27.11
C ASP A 4 16.92 18.88 -27.48
N PHE A 5 15.65 19.28 -27.57
CA PHE A 5 14.55 18.32 -27.79
C PHE A 5 14.49 17.77 -29.23
N ALA A 6 15.02 18.50 -30.22
CA ALA A 6 15.06 18.04 -31.62
C ALA A 6 16.09 16.93 -31.83
N ALA A 7 17.28 17.06 -31.22
CA ALA A 7 18.31 16.02 -31.20
C ALA A 7 17.81 14.77 -30.46
N TYR A 8 17.07 14.98 -29.36
CA TYR A 8 16.45 13.93 -28.56
C TYR A 8 15.39 13.10 -29.32
N LYS A 9 14.49 13.77 -30.06
CA LYS A 9 13.49 13.11 -30.92
C LYS A 9 14.16 12.21 -31.97
N GLN A 10 15.27 12.68 -32.55
CA GLN A 10 16.00 11.95 -33.59
C GLN A 10 16.69 10.69 -33.05
N GLN A 11 17.23 10.74 -31.83
CA GLN A 11 17.84 9.57 -31.17
C GLN A 11 16.81 8.51 -30.79
N ILE A 12 15.64 8.91 -30.25
CA ILE A 12 14.55 7.99 -29.92
C ILE A 12 14.03 7.30 -31.18
N PHE A 13 13.80 8.09 -32.23
CA PHE A 13 13.36 7.58 -33.53
C PHE A 13 14.33 6.54 -34.09
N THR A 14 15.61 6.87 -34.14
CA THR A 14 16.66 5.98 -34.66
C THR A 14 16.71 4.69 -33.85
N THR A 15 16.65 4.80 -32.53
CA THR A 15 16.76 3.64 -31.62
C THR A 15 15.57 2.70 -31.70
N LEU A 16 14.35 3.24 -31.76
CA LEU A 16 13.15 2.42 -31.93
C LEU A 16 13.17 1.69 -33.28
N ARG A 17 13.49 2.41 -34.36
CA ARG A 17 13.60 1.85 -35.71
C ARG A 17 14.63 0.73 -35.78
N ASP A 18 15.78 0.90 -35.14
CA ASP A 18 16.86 -0.09 -35.20
C ASP A 18 16.62 -1.27 -34.24
N SER A 19 15.69 -1.15 -33.28
CA SER A 19 15.39 -2.17 -32.25
C SER A 19 14.15 -3.01 -32.53
N PHE A 20 13.27 -2.58 -33.43
CA PHE A 20 12.00 -3.22 -33.73
C PHE A 20 11.75 -3.25 -35.24
N SER A 21 11.19 -4.35 -35.74
CA SER A 21 10.52 -4.36 -37.05
C SER A 21 9.11 -3.76 -36.96
N GLN A 22 8.53 -3.32 -38.08
CA GLN A 22 7.16 -2.78 -38.09
C GLN A 22 6.11 -3.73 -37.46
N PRO A 23 6.10 -5.06 -37.71
CA PRO A 23 5.16 -5.97 -37.04
C PRO A 23 5.42 -6.15 -35.53
N GLU A 24 6.66 -5.92 -35.08
CA GLU A 24 6.96 -5.93 -33.64
C GLU A 24 6.53 -4.61 -32.98
N LEU A 25 6.73 -3.48 -33.65
CA LEU A 25 6.21 -2.19 -33.22
C LEU A 25 4.67 -2.21 -33.15
N GLU A 26 4.00 -2.78 -34.15
CA GLU A 26 2.54 -2.93 -34.16
C GLU A 26 2.06 -3.75 -32.96
N ARG A 27 2.74 -4.86 -32.63
CA ARG A 27 2.41 -5.67 -31.45
C ARG A 27 2.63 -4.92 -30.15
N LEU A 28 3.71 -4.16 -30.02
CA LEU A 28 3.97 -3.32 -28.85
C LEU A 28 2.89 -2.25 -28.70
N LEU A 29 2.51 -1.59 -29.79
CA LEU A 29 1.46 -0.57 -29.77
C LEU A 29 0.10 -1.18 -29.40
N ASP A 30 -0.24 -2.34 -29.97
CA ASP A 30 -1.54 -2.99 -29.75
C ASP A 30 -1.66 -3.61 -28.36
N PHE A 31 -0.74 -4.51 -27.99
CA PHE A 31 -0.85 -5.27 -26.74
C PHE A 31 -0.44 -4.47 -25.52
N ASP A 32 0.61 -3.65 -25.64
CA ASP A 32 1.09 -2.89 -24.50
C ASP A 32 0.37 -1.54 -24.46
N MET A 33 0.41 -0.75 -25.54
CA MET A 33 -0.13 0.62 -25.52
C MET A 33 -1.63 0.74 -25.76
N ASN A 34 -2.31 -0.35 -26.13
CA ASN A 34 -3.72 -0.39 -26.53
C ASN A 34 -4.05 0.57 -27.69
N VAL A 35 -3.15 0.69 -28.67
CA VAL A 35 -3.32 1.52 -29.88
C VAL A 35 -2.98 0.75 -31.14
N LYS A 36 -3.88 0.75 -32.12
CA LYS A 36 -3.62 0.14 -33.43
C LYS A 36 -2.67 1.01 -34.24
N LEU A 37 -1.64 0.41 -34.83
CA LEU A 37 -0.68 1.11 -35.69
C LEU A 37 -1.38 1.82 -36.86
N SER A 38 -2.44 1.22 -37.42
CA SER A 38 -3.26 1.81 -38.49
C SER A 38 -4.00 3.09 -38.10
N HIS A 39 -4.17 3.38 -36.82
CA HIS A 39 -4.74 4.63 -36.32
C HIS A 39 -3.70 5.74 -36.17
N ILE A 40 -2.42 5.38 -36.20
CA ILE A 40 -1.30 6.30 -35.99
C ILE A 40 -0.62 6.63 -37.32
N ALA A 41 -0.29 5.60 -38.10
CA ALA A 41 0.52 5.73 -39.30
C ALA A 41 -0.11 5.03 -40.51
N LYS A 42 0.06 5.65 -41.69
CA LYS A 42 -0.35 4.99 -42.94
C LYS A 42 0.62 3.86 -43.28
N PRO A 43 0.14 2.77 -43.91
CA PRO A 43 1.03 1.74 -44.45
C PRO A 43 2.06 2.37 -45.38
N GLY A 44 3.34 2.10 -45.12
CA GLY A 44 4.45 2.78 -45.78
C GLY A 44 5.78 2.11 -45.43
N ASN A 45 6.89 2.78 -45.74
CA ASN A 45 8.21 2.30 -45.35
C ASN A 45 8.44 2.47 -43.84
N ASP A 46 9.33 1.66 -43.27
CA ASP A 46 9.64 1.66 -41.83
C ASP A 46 10.03 3.05 -41.33
N GLU A 47 10.80 3.81 -42.11
CA GLU A 47 11.25 5.14 -41.70
C GLU A 47 10.08 6.11 -41.46
N ALA A 48 9.12 6.16 -42.38
CA ALA A 48 7.93 6.99 -42.26
C ALA A 48 7.02 6.51 -41.12
N VAL A 49 6.83 5.20 -41.00
CA VAL A 49 5.96 4.60 -39.99
C VAL A 49 6.49 4.86 -38.58
N PHE A 50 7.77 4.61 -38.33
CA PHE A 50 8.38 4.86 -37.03
C PHE A 50 8.41 6.35 -36.70
N TYR A 51 8.56 7.23 -37.70
CA TYR A 51 8.54 8.67 -37.50
C TYR A 51 7.14 9.13 -37.08
N GLU A 52 6.10 8.68 -37.79
CA GLU A 52 4.71 9.01 -37.45
C GLU A 52 4.32 8.48 -36.07
N VAL A 53 4.82 7.30 -35.67
CA VAL A 53 4.61 6.75 -34.32
C VAL A 53 5.29 7.60 -33.25
N VAL A 54 6.55 7.99 -33.44
CA VAL A 54 7.26 8.86 -32.49
C VAL A 54 6.63 10.25 -32.42
N ASP A 55 6.21 10.78 -33.56
CA ASP A 55 5.56 12.10 -33.62
C ASP A 55 4.16 12.08 -33.01
N TRP A 56 3.38 11.02 -33.24
CA TRP A 56 2.11 10.78 -32.55
C TRP A 56 2.33 10.64 -31.04
N ALA A 57 3.29 9.81 -30.62
CA ALA A 57 3.57 9.61 -29.20
C ALA A 57 3.97 10.93 -28.53
N LYS A 58 4.74 11.78 -29.21
CA LYS A 58 5.03 13.14 -28.74
C LYS A 58 3.79 14.02 -28.66
N ARG A 59 2.97 14.06 -29.72
CA ARG A 59 1.75 14.91 -29.78
C ARG A 59 0.70 14.54 -28.73
N ASN A 60 0.76 13.33 -28.20
CA ASN A 60 -0.15 12.81 -27.19
C ASN A 60 0.53 12.59 -25.83
N ASP A 61 1.73 13.15 -25.62
CA ASP A 61 2.49 13.03 -24.36
C ASP A 61 2.80 11.59 -23.91
N ARG A 62 2.84 10.65 -24.86
CA ARG A 62 3.13 9.21 -24.68
C ARG A 62 4.53 8.80 -25.16
N LEU A 63 5.41 9.75 -25.48
CA LEU A 63 6.75 9.47 -26.00
C LEU A 63 7.58 8.61 -25.04
N VAL A 64 7.37 8.82 -23.74
CA VAL A 64 8.06 8.12 -22.64
C VAL A 64 7.47 6.72 -22.45
N ASP A 65 6.15 6.62 -22.45
CA ASP A 65 5.41 5.35 -22.36
C ASP A 65 5.78 4.41 -23.52
N LEU A 66 5.91 4.96 -24.74
CA LEU A 66 6.43 4.25 -25.91
C LEU A 66 7.85 3.72 -25.67
N PHE A 67 8.73 4.55 -25.10
CA PHE A 67 10.12 4.19 -24.85
C PHE A 67 10.28 3.18 -23.71
N GLU A 68 9.48 3.29 -22.65
CA GLU A 68 9.48 2.37 -21.51
C GLU A 68 8.99 0.98 -21.92
N ARG A 69 7.94 0.89 -22.73
CA ARG A 69 7.46 -0.39 -23.27
C ARG A 69 8.47 -1.00 -24.23
N ALA A 70 9.13 -0.18 -25.05
CA ALA A 70 10.22 -0.62 -25.90
C ALA A 70 11.39 -1.20 -25.06
N PHE A 71 11.72 -0.54 -23.95
CA PHE A 71 12.72 -1.03 -23.00
C PHE A 71 12.30 -2.35 -22.35
N LYS A 72 11.07 -2.44 -21.80
CA LYS A 72 10.51 -3.65 -21.18
C LYS A 72 10.47 -4.82 -22.16
N ALA A 73 10.19 -4.57 -23.44
CA ALA A 73 10.19 -5.59 -24.49
C ALA A 73 11.59 -6.08 -24.91
N ARG A 74 12.64 -5.26 -24.67
CA ARG A 74 14.03 -5.53 -25.05
C ARG A 74 15.02 -5.09 -23.96
N PRO A 75 14.96 -5.65 -22.73
CA PRO A 75 15.75 -5.17 -21.59
C PRO A 75 17.26 -5.37 -21.75
N ARG A 76 17.69 -6.24 -22.69
CA ARG A 76 19.12 -6.50 -23.01
C ARG A 76 19.66 -5.69 -24.18
N ASN A 77 18.86 -4.80 -24.77
CA ASN A 77 19.32 -3.94 -25.87
C ASN A 77 20.16 -2.78 -25.29
N ALA A 78 21.45 -2.74 -25.66
CA ALA A 78 22.40 -1.78 -25.10
C ALA A 78 22.05 -0.32 -25.41
N THR A 79 21.57 -0.04 -26.63
CA THR A 79 21.21 1.31 -27.07
C THR A 79 19.97 1.84 -26.36
N LEU A 80 18.95 0.99 -26.17
CA LEU A 80 17.76 1.33 -25.37
C LEU A 80 18.12 1.58 -23.89
N ASN A 81 19.04 0.78 -23.34
CA ASN A 81 19.56 0.99 -21.98
C ASN A 81 20.34 2.31 -21.85
N GLU A 82 21.18 2.64 -22.82
CA GLU A 82 22.01 3.84 -22.78
C GLU A 82 21.16 5.11 -22.84
N ILE A 83 20.17 5.15 -23.73
CA ILE A 83 19.23 6.27 -23.81
C ILE A 83 18.36 6.32 -22.56
N ALA A 84 17.83 5.21 -22.05
CA ALA A 84 17.08 5.20 -20.79
C ALA A 84 17.89 5.80 -19.63
N ASN A 85 19.19 5.46 -19.55
CA ASN A 85 20.10 6.00 -18.54
C ASN A 85 20.42 7.49 -18.74
N GLN A 86 20.61 7.94 -19.98
CA GLN A 86 20.84 9.36 -20.28
C GLN A 86 19.60 10.21 -19.99
N VAL A 87 18.41 9.69 -20.32
CA VAL A 87 17.11 10.28 -20.00
C VAL A 87 16.93 10.39 -18.49
N GLY A 88 17.15 9.30 -17.77
CA GLY A 88 17.11 9.30 -16.31
C GLY A 88 18.09 10.30 -15.68
N LYS A 89 19.32 10.44 -16.22
CA LYS A 89 20.34 11.38 -15.73
C LYS A 89 20.00 12.85 -16.00
N ASN A 90 19.56 13.18 -17.20
CA ASN A 90 19.21 14.56 -17.58
C ASN A 90 17.98 15.05 -16.83
N LEU A 91 16.97 14.19 -16.67
CA LEU A 91 15.79 14.46 -15.87
C LEU A 91 16.16 14.65 -14.39
N LYS A 92 17.00 13.78 -13.83
CA LYS A 92 17.51 13.96 -12.45
C LYS A 92 18.24 15.30 -12.27
N ALA A 93 19.08 15.72 -13.22
CA ALA A 93 19.83 16.97 -13.11
C ALA A 93 18.96 18.23 -13.22
N GLU A 94 17.97 18.23 -14.12
CA GLU A 94 17.01 19.34 -14.28
C GLU A 94 16.06 19.42 -13.07
N HIS A 95 15.58 18.28 -12.55
CA HIS A 95 14.76 18.22 -11.35
C HIS A 95 15.50 18.69 -10.09
N VAL A 96 16.76 18.31 -9.91
CA VAL A 96 17.58 18.78 -8.77
C VAL A 96 17.72 20.30 -8.80
N ARG A 97 17.95 20.90 -9.98
CA ARG A 97 18.00 22.36 -10.13
C ARG A 97 16.68 23.03 -9.76
N VAL A 98 15.56 22.53 -10.28
CA VAL A 98 14.24 23.11 -9.99
C VAL A 98 13.88 22.94 -8.52
N VAL A 99 14.17 21.79 -7.91
CA VAL A 99 13.91 21.54 -6.48
C VAL A 99 14.79 22.42 -5.59
N GLU A 100 16.06 22.61 -5.92
CA GLU A 100 16.93 23.56 -5.21
C GLU A 100 16.40 24.99 -5.29
N GLU A 101 15.86 25.38 -6.44
CA GLU A 101 15.30 26.71 -6.65
C GLU A 101 13.96 26.89 -5.93
N LEU A 102 13.06 25.90 -6.02
CA LEU A 102 11.81 25.87 -5.25
C LEU A 102 12.06 25.86 -3.74
N THR A 103 13.09 25.19 -3.25
CA THR A 103 13.42 25.15 -1.82
C THR A 103 13.92 26.51 -1.31
N ARG A 104 14.41 27.38 -2.20
CA ARG A 104 14.85 28.75 -1.88
C ARG A 104 13.73 29.80 -1.98
N LEU A 105 12.58 29.44 -2.55
CA LEU A 105 11.45 30.34 -2.76
C LEU A 105 10.40 30.17 -1.66
N ASP A 106 9.92 31.28 -1.10
CA ASP A 106 8.83 31.28 -0.12
C ASP A 106 7.54 30.68 -0.70
N ALA A 107 6.70 30.12 0.17
CA ALA A 107 5.49 29.39 -0.21
C ALA A 107 4.45 30.24 -0.99
N HIS A 108 4.54 31.58 -0.90
CA HIS A 108 3.67 32.53 -1.59
C HIS A 108 4.36 33.27 -2.76
N ASP A 109 5.58 32.86 -3.13
CA ASP A 109 6.31 33.49 -4.24
C ASP A 109 5.68 33.10 -5.59
N THR A 110 5.24 34.08 -6.37
CA THR A 110 4.59 33.86 -7.68
C THR A 110 5.52 33.19 -8.71
N ARG A 111 6.84 33.27 -8.51
CA ARG A 111 7.82 32.54 -9.35
C ARG A 111 7.77 31.04 -9.10
N ARG A 112 7.32 30.63 -7.90
CA ARG A 112 7.14 29.22 -7.52
C ARG A 112 6.14 28.55 -8.45
N GLU A 113 4.98 29.16 -8.68
CA GLU A 113 3.95 28.67 -9.60
C GLU A 113 4.47 28.58 -11.05
N GLN A 114 5.17 29.61 -11.53
CA GLN A 114 5.75 29.60 -12.89
C GLN A 114 6.87 28.56 -13.06
N LEU A 115 7.71 28.33 -12.04
CA LEU A 115 8.73 27.29 -12.05
C LEU A 115 8.10 25.90 -12.05
N LEU A 116 7.04 25.69 -11.26
CA LEU A 116 6.26 24.46 -11.27
C LEU A 116 5.67 24.18 -12.65
N GLU A 117 5.01 25.15 -13.28
CA GLU A 117 4.44 25.00 -14.64
C GLU A 117 5.48 24.71 -15.74
N SER A 118 6.76 25.02 -15.49
CA SER A 118 7.83 24.86 -16.47
C SER A 118 8.51 23.48 -16.48
N VAL A 119 8.24 22.62 -15.50
CA VAL A 119 8.83 21.27 -15.43
C VAL A 119 8.13 20.34 -16.42
N PRO A 120 8.86 19.77 -17.41
CA PRO A 120 8.26 18.83 -18.34
C PRO A 120 7.80 17.56 -17.61
N ASP A 121 6.61 17.09 -17.96
CA ASP A 121 6.03 15.83 -17.52
C ASP A 121 6.98 14.67 -17.83
N LEU A 122 7.68 14.13 -16.81
CA LEU A 122 8.50 12.92 -16.92
C LEU A 122 8.93 12.34 -15.55
N PRO A 123 9.61 11.18 -15.51
CA PRO A 123 9.10 9.82 -15.33
C PRO A 123 8.69 9.51 -13.86
N GLY A 124 7.78 10.30 -13.31
CA GLY A 124 6.82 9.85 -12.29
C GLY A 124 5.48 9.42 -12.91
N LEU A 125 5.37 9.43 -14.25
CA LEU A 125 4.11 9.46 -14.99
C LEU A 125 3.36 8.15 -15.16
N GLU A 126 3.89 6.98 -14.79
CA GLU A 126 3.00 5.81 -14.62
C GLU A 126 1.97 6.09 -13.49
N ALA A 127 2.31 6.96 -12.52
CA ALA A 127 1.38 7.49 -11.53
C ALA A 127 0.34 8.43 -12.11
N VAL A 128 0.80 9.36 -12.96
CA VAL A 128 0.02 10.47 -13.50
C VAL A 128 -0.90 9.98 -14.62
N ALA A 129 -0.50 8.95 -15.37
CA ALA A 129 -1.35 8.31 -16.38
C ALA A 129 -2.43 7.41 -15.76
N VAL A 130 -2.18 6.82 -14.58
CA VAL A 130 -3.19 6.08 -13.80
C VAL A 130 -4.14 7.06 -13.10
N ALA A 131 -3.61 8.17 -12.58
CA ALA A 131 -4.35 9.30 -12.02
C ALA A 131 -5.28 9.99 -13.06
N ALA A 132 -4.76 10.32 -14.23
CA ALA A 132 -5.49 10.95 -15.33
C ALA A 132 -6.62 10.09 -15.94
N SER A 133 -6.83 8.86 -15.47
CA SER A 133 -7.94 8.00 -15.90
C SER A 133 -9.25 8.24 -15.13
N GLY A 134 -9.28 9.16 -14.15
CA GLY A 134 -10.50 9.46 -13.40
C GLY A 134 -10.52 10.80 -12.66
N ALA A 135 -10.79 11.88 -13.42
CA ALA A 135 -11.45 13.10 -12.92
C ALA A 135 -10.77 13.93 -11.82
N VAL A 136 -9.55 14.45 -12.01
CA VAL A 136 -9.07 15.70 -11.35
C VAL A 136 -8.07 16.46 -12.25
N ASP A 137 -8.19 17.79 -12.36
CA ASP A 137 -7.19 18.71 -12.95
C ASP A 137 -5.92 18.76 -12.09
N PHE A 138 -5.06 17.74 -12.15
CA PHE A 138 -3.83 17.68 -11.38
C PHE A 138 -2.61 17.58 -12.31
N SER A 139 -1.82 18.66 -12.41
CA SER A 139 -0.64 18.69 -13.29
C SER A 139 0.51 17.83 -12.75
N ALA A 140 1.23 17.12 -13.61
CA ALA A 140 2.35 16.28 -13.16
C ALA A 140 3.42 17.10 -12.44
N SER A 141 3.63 18.35 -12.83
CA SER A 141 4.58 19.25 -12.18
C SER A 141 4.18 19.58 -10.74
N SER A 142 2.88 19.73 -10.47
CA SER A 142 2.35 19.89 -9.11
C SER A 142 2.54 18.62 -8.28
N PHE A 143 2.37 17.44 -8.90
CA PHE A 143 2.65 16.17 -8.25
C PHE A 143 4.13 16.02 -7.89
N VAL A 144 5.04 16.31 -8.82
CA VAL A 144 6.49 16.16 -8.63
C VAL A 144 6.97 17.04 -7.47
N ALA A 145 6.56 18.31 -7.43
CA ALA A 145 6.92 19.17 -6.32
C ALA A 145 6.35 18.70 -4.99
N ARG A 146 5.09 18.24 -4.99
CA ARG A 146 4.48 17.67 -3.79
C ARG A 146 5.20 16.40 -3.35
N TYR A 147 5.60 15.53 -4.27
CA TYR A 147 6.42 14.35 -3.99
C TYR A 147 7.73 14.71 -3.29
N TYR A 148 8.45 15.73 -3.76
CA TYR A 148 9.70 16.19 -3.14
C TYR A 148 9.51 16.76 -1.74
N GLU A 149 8.34 17.33 -1.43
CA GLU A 149 7.96 17.72 -0.07
C GLU A 149 7.59 16.51 0.80
N MET A 150 6.73 15.62 0.27
CA MET A 150 6.23 14.44 0.98
C MET A 150 7.37 13.50 1.40
N ARG A 151 8.33 13.24 0.50
CA ARG A 151 9.45 12.32 0.79
C ARG A 151 10.28 12.72 2.01
N ARG A 152 10.38 14.02 2.28
CA ARG A 152 11.17 14.54 3.41
C ARG A 152 10.50 14.31 4.75
N ARG A 153 9.20 14.01 4.74
CA ARG A 153 8.35 13.79 5.92
C ARG A 153 8.20 12.31 6.25
N ILE A 154 8.74 11.41 5.43
CA ILE A 154 8.65 9.97 5.58
C ILE A 154 10.02 9.44 6.02
N CYS A 155 10.01 8.48 6.94
CA CYS A 155 11.21 7.88 7.52
C CYS A 155 11.11 6.37 7.58
N ALA A 156 12.27 5.71 7.51
CA ALA A 156 12.42 4.32 7.89
C ALA A 156 12.45 4.21 9.42
N ILE A 157 11.71 3.25 9.97
CA ILE A 157 11.65 2.96 11.39
C ILE A 157 12.36 1.64 11.65
N GLY A 158 13.29 1.65 12.59
CA GLY A 158 14.04 0.47 12.97
C GLY A 158 14.75 0.63 14.30
N SER A 159 15.64 -0.30 14.58
CA SER A 159 16.64 -0.19 15.62
C SER A 159 18.04 -0.15 15.01
N ARG A 160 19.08 -0.10 15.84
CA ARG A 160 20.46 -0.31 15.38
C ARG A 160 20.69 -1.69 14.75
N GLU A 161 19.79 -2.65 15.01
CA GLU A 161 19.90 -4.02 14.54
C GLU A 161 19.07 -4.34 13.31
N ALA A 162 18.02 -3.59 12.97
CA ALA A 162 17.27 -3.88 11.76
C ALA A 162 16.26 -2.78 11.43
N HIS A 163 15.99 -2.66 10.13
CA HIS A 163 14.79 -2.02 9.63
C HIS A 163 13.56 -2.87 9.89
N VAL A 164 12.49 -2.23 10.37
CA VAL A 164 11.24 -2.88 10.73
C VAL A 164 10.07 -2.37 9.90
N GLY A 165 9.95 -1.05 9.78
CA GLY A 165 8.76 -0.42 9.22
C GLY A 165 9.01 0.99 8.69
N THR A 166 7.93 1.70 8.38
CA THR A 166 7.93 3.08 7.91
C THR A 166 7.13 3.95 8.89
N GLY A 167 7.49 5.22 8.99
CA GLY A 167 6.73 6.22 9.73
C GLY A 167 6.76 7.57 9.01
N PHE A 168 5.93 8.51 9.45
CA PHE A 168 5.85 9.83 8.83
C PHE A 168 5.50 10.94 9.82
N LEU A 169 5.97 12.16 9.56
CA LEU A 169 5.75 13.32 10.40
C LEU A 169 4.28 13.77 10.39
N ILE A 170 3.69 13.90 11.58
CA ILE A 170 2.36 14.47 11.84
C ILE A 170 2.42 15.74 12.71
N GLY A 171 3.64 16.14 13.07
CA GLY A 171 3.99 17.39 13.74
C GLY A 171 5.49 17.66 13.51
N PRO A 172 6.05 18.74 14.09
CA PRO A 172 7.46 19.08 13.93
C PRO A 172 8.42 17.95 14.34
N ASP A 173 8.05 17.22 15.37
CA ASP A 173 8.85 16.21 16.07
C ASP A 173 8.03 14.95 16.42
N ARG A 174 6.85 14.82 15.83
CA ARG A 174 5.93 13.70 16.06
C ARG A 174 5.80 12.87 14.80
N ILE A 175 5.95 11.56 14.93
CA ILE A 175 5.75 10.60 13.84
C ILE A 175 4.59 9.67 14.13
N MET A 176 3.86 9.30 13.08
CA MET A 176 2.90 8.21 13.10
C MET A 176 3.51 6.96 12.45
N THR A 177 3.26 5.80 13.03
CA THR A 177 3.59 4.49 12.48
C THR A 177 2.61 3.44 13.02
N ASN A 178 2.83 2.17 12.71
CA ASN A 178 2.07 1.07 13.28
C ASN A 178 2.57 0.68 14.67
N TYR A 179 1.67 0.27 15.55
CA TYR A 179 2.08 -0.16 16.89
C TYR A 179 2.94 -1.44 16.86
N HIS A 180 2.62 -2.41 15.99
CA HIS A 180 3.47 -3.61 15.85
C HIS A 180 4.91 -3.29 15.40
N VAL A 181 5.13 -2.21 14.65
CA VAL A 181 6.48 -1.77 14.25
C VAL A 181 7.27 -1.35 15.49
N VAL A 182 6.64 -0.60 16.40
CA VAL A 182 7.24 -0.19 17.69
C VAL A 182 7.58 -1.40 18.55
N GLN A 183 6.65 -2.37 18.63
CA GLN A 183 6.85 -3.59 19.41
C GLN A 183 8.03 -4.42 18.87
N GLU A 184 8.12 -4.56 17.55
CA GLU A 184 9.19 -5.32 16.92
C GLU A 184 10.55 -4.61 17.05
N CYS A 185 10.61 -3.27 16.92
CA CYS A 185 11.83 -2.51 17.24
C CYS A 185 12.30 -2.76 18.67
N ARG A 186 11.39 -2.65 19.67
CA ARG A 186 11.67 -2.92 21.08
C ARG A 186 12.17 -4.33 21.35
N ARG A 187 11.65 -5.31 20.60
CA ARG A 187 12.07 -6.71 20.69
C ARG A 187 13.49 -6.92 20.14
N LEU A 188 13.85 -6.16 19.11
CA LEU A 188 15.17 -6.23 18.47
C LEU A 188 16.22 -5.48 19.30
N ALA A 189 16.09 -4.17 19.44
CA ALA A 189 16.99 -3.34 20.24
C ALA A 189 16.43 -1.92 20.47
N GLU A 190 16.82 -1.31 21.59
CA GLU A 190 16.68 0.14 21.82
C GLU A 190 18.01 0.86 21.51
N PRO A 191 18.00 2.16 21.14
CA PRO A 191 16.82 2.99 20.90
C PRO A 191 16.14 2.68 19.55
N ILE A 192 14.83 2.95 19.47
CA ILE A 192 14.11 3.08 18.18
C ILE A 192 14.65 4.30 17.42
N LEU A 193 14.92 4.13 16.13
CA LEU A 193 15.46 5.14 15.22
C LEU A 193 14.46 5.45 14.10
N ALA A 194 14.31 6.74 13.82
CA ALA A 194 13.62 7.27 12.64
C ALA A 194 14.64 7.86 11.66
N THR A 195 14.87 7.18 10.55
CA THR A 195 15.88 7.57 9.55
C THR A 195 15.21 8.24 8.36
N PHE A 196 15.50 9.51 8.16
CA PHE A 196 15.00 10.30 7.03
C PHE A 196 15.99 10.30 5.86
N ASP A 197 15.51 10.80 4.72
CA ASP A 197 16.34 11.09 3.54
C ASP A 197 17.08 9.88 2.93
N LEU A 198 16.44 8.71 2.98
CA LEU A 198 16.92 7.51 2.30
C LEU A 198 16.45 7.50 0.83
N TYR A 199 17.35 7.95 -0.03
CA TYR A 199 17.15 8.04 -1.48
C TYR A 199 18.15 7.13 -2.21
N ASP A 200 17.97 6.95 -3.52
CA ASP A 200 18.79 6.01 -4.32
C ASP A 200 20.32 6.24 -4.22
N GLU A 201 20.73 7.46 -3.90
CA GLU A 201 22.12 7.89 -3.78
C GLU A 201 22.68 7.74 -2.35
N THR A 202 21.85 7.40 -1.36
CA THR A 202 22.26 7.37 0.06
C THR A 202 23.18 6.19 0.34
N PRO A 203 24.44 6.41 0.75
CA PRO A 203 25.36 5.32 1.07
C PRO A 203 24.86 4.48 2.25
N LEU A 204 24.79 3.17 2.09
CA LEU A 204 24.30 2.23 3.12
C LEU A 204 25.07 2.32 4.45
N ASN A 205 26.33 2.75 4.42
CA ASN A 205 27.17 2.93 5.59
C ASN A 205 26.84 4.19 6.41
N GLU A 206 26.04 5.11 5.89
CA GLU A 206 25.59 6.32 6.59
C GLU A 206 24.25 6.12 7.32
N LEU A 207 23.49 5.06 7.01
CA LEU A 207 22.18 4.76 7.59
C LEU A 207 22.12 4.80 9.13
N PRO A 208 23.09 4.24 9.88
CA PRO A 208 23.04 4.25 11.35
C PRO A 208 23.31 5.62 11.99
N ARG A 209 23.77 6.61 11.19
CA ARG A 209 24.08 7.99 11.63
C ARG A 209 23.01 9.01 11.23
N LEU A 210 22.06 8.61 10.39
CA LEU A 210 20.99 9.47 9.86
C LEU A 210 19.68 9.37 10.69
N GLY A 211 19.65 8.50 11.71
CA GLY A 211 18.48 8.27 12.54
C GLY A 211 18.35 9.29 13.67
N VAL A 212 17.15 9.84 13.83
CA VAL A 212 16.74 10.59 15.03
C VAL A 212 16.17 9.58 16.04
N ASN A 213 16.53 9.69 17.33
CA ASN A 213 15.99 8.74 18.30
C ASN A 213 14.53 9.06 18.63
N VAL A 214 13.76 8.01 18.88
CA VAL A 214 12.46 8.14 19.52
C VAL A 214 12.65 8.28 21.01
N ASP A 215 12.08 9.33 21.60
CA ASP A 215 12.12 9.64 23.02
C ASP A 215 10.92 9.04 23.75
N ASN A 216 9.71 9.23 23.22
CA ASN A 216 8.48 8.84 23.90
C ASN A 216 7.43 8.22 22.96
N LEU A 217 6.57 7.38 23.53
CA LEU A 217 5.32 6.91 22.92
C LEU A 217 4.15 7.74 23.48
N LEU A 218 3.57 8.60 22.65
CA LEU A 218 2.54 9.56 23.07
C LEU A 218 1.12 8.96 23.00
N ALA A 219 0.88 8.07 22.04
CA ALA A 219 -0.39 7.37 21.87
C ALA A 219 -0.15 6.00 21.23
N GLU A 220 -0.95 5.01 21.62
CA GLU A 220 -0.94 3.68 21.01
C GLU A 220 -2.37 3.12 20.86
N SER A 221 -2.57 2.29 19.86
CA SER A 221 -3.74 1.45 19.68
C SER A 221 -3.26 0.09 19.19
N ILE A 222 -3.69 -0.97 19.86
CA ILE A 222 -3.25 -2.34 19.55
C ILE A 222 -3.79 -2.84 18.21
N ALA A 223 -3.21 -3.93 17.70
CA ALA A 223 -3.54 -4.51 16.40
C ALA A 223 -5.03 -4.82 16.18
N THR A 224 -5.71 -5.28 17.24
CA THR A 224 -7.16 -5.59 17.23
C THR A 224 -8.05 -4.35 17.16
N GLN A 225 -7.46 -3.15 17.23
CA GLN A 225 -8.15 -1.88 17.10
C GLN A 225 -7.66 -1.15 15.84
N LEU A 226 -6.69 -0.25 15.97
CA LEU A 226 -6.18 0.56 14.87
C LEU A 226 -4.69 0.33 14.58
N ASP A 227 -4.01 -0.53 15.34
CA ASP A 227 -2.57 -0.78 15.21
C ASP A 227 -1.71 0.48 15.00
N MET A 228 -1.95 1.53 15.76
CA MET A 228 -1.38 2.86 15.49
C MET A 228 -0.50 3.29 16.66
N ALA A 229 0.62 3.94 16.38
CA ALA A 229 1.46 4.60 17.37
C ALA A 229 1.79 6.03 16.95
N ILE A 230 1.72 6.97 17.91
CA ILE A 230 2.31 8.31 17.79
C ILE A 230 3.56 8.36 18.66
N LEU A 231 4.70 8.62 18.04
CA LEU A 231 5.99 8.71 18.71
C LEU A 231 6.48 10.15 18.70
N GLN A 232 7.20 10.51 19.75
CA GLN A 232 7.90 11.77 19.92
C GLN A 232 9.38 11.53 19.67
N LEU A 233 9.98 12.32 18.79
CA LEU A 233 11.42 12.33 18.54
C LEU A 233 12.14 13.14 19.61
N ASP A 234 13.41 12.78 19.89
CA ASP A 234 14.28 13.50 20.84
C ASP A 234 14.69 14.90 20.34
N SER A 235 14.54 15.13 19.04
CA SER A 235 14.85 16.38 18.37
C SER A 235 14.02 16.52 17.10
N THR A 236 13.73 17.76 16.71
CA THR A 236 13.12 18.07 15.42
C THR A 236 14.10 17.69 14.30
N PRO A 237 13.69 16.87 13.30
CA PRO A 237 14.56 16.53 12.18
C PRO A 237 15.00 17.77 11.40
N GLU A 238 16.24 17.77 10.90
CA GLU A 238 16.84 18.95 10.26
C GLU A 238 16.11 19.41 8.99
N GLY A 239 16.13 20.73 8.76
CA GLY A 239 15.42 21.37 7.66
C GLY A 239 13.93 21.48 7.94
N ASN A 240 13.31 22.59 7.59
CA ASN A 240 11.88 22.79 7.77
C ASN A 240 11.09 21.83 6.85
N ARG A 241 10.88 20.58 7.28
CA ARG A 241 10.24 19.50 6.50
C ARG A 241 8.72 19.64 6.42
N GLY A 242 8.13 20.41 7.34
CA GLY A 242 6.70 20.37 7.61
C GLY A 242 6.24 19.00 8.13
N HIS A 243 4.95 18.78 8.11
CA HIS A 243 4.31 17.52 8.49
C HIS A 243 3.07 17.27 7.65
N PHE A 244 2.51 16.07 7.73
CA PHE A 244 1.22 15.76 7.14
C PHE A 244 0.10 16.17 8.08
N GLU A 245 -0.90 16.85 7.53
CA GLU A 245 -2.19 17.04 8.18
C GLU A 245 -3.05 15.80 7.95
N LEU A 246 -3.76 15.36 8.97
CA LEU A 246 -4.66 14.21 8.86
C LEU A 246 -5.98 14.66 8.21
N SER A 247 -6.52 13.84 7.33
CA SER A 247 -7.81 14.12 6.70
C SER A 247 -8.97 13.35 7.36
N LYS A 248 -10.12 14.02 7.45
CA LYS A 248 -11.41 13.39 7.80
C LYS A 248 -12.10 12.73 6.60
N TYR A 249 -11.48 12.81 5.42
CA TYR A 249 -11.99 12.27 4.16
C TYR A 249 -12.37 10.79 4.29
N ARG A 250 -13.56 10.44 3.79
CA ARG A 250 -14.09 9.08 3.76
C ARG A 250 -13.85 8.52 2.35
N PRO A 251 -13.05 7.46 2.19
CA PRO A 251 -12.69 6.97 0.87
C PRO A 251 -13.87 6.45 0.05
N GLU A 252 -13.84 6.69 -1.26
CA GLU A 252 -14.83 6.17 -2.19
C GLU A 252 -14.40 4.83 -2.78
N PHE A 253 -15.38 4.00 -3.16
CA PHE A 253 -15.10 2.72 -3.81
C PHE A 253 -14.37 2.93 -5.15
N ARG A 254 -13.28 2.18 -5.38
CA ARG A 254 -12.43 2.21 -6.59
C ARG A 254 -11.63 3.49 -6.81
N GLU A 255 -11.55 4.35 -5.80
CA GLU A 255 -10.63 5.48 -5.81
C GLU A 255 -9.17 5.01 -5.95
N THR A 256 -8.40 5.76 -6.76
CA THR A 256 -6.96 5.56 -6.92
C THR A 256 -6.20 6.09 -5.71
N LEU A 257 -5.21 5.32 -5.26
CA LEU A 257 -4.35 5.69 -4.16
C LEU A 257 -2.90 5.30 -4.42
N PHE A 258 -2.01 5.84 -3.60
CA PHE A 258 -0.63 5.40 -3.55
C PHE A 258 -0.10 5.30 -2.12
N VAL A 259 0.78 4.32 -1.93
CA VAL A 259 1.51 4.09 -0.67
C VAL A 259 2.95 4.52 -0.90
N MET A 260 3.50 5.34 0.01
CA MET A 260 4.85 5.85 -0.09
C MET A 260 5.64 5.49 1.16
N GLY A 261 6.72 4.73 1.04
CA GLY A 261 7.46 4.25 2.20
C GLY A 261 8.72 3.45 1.90
N HIS A 262 9.38 2.96 2.94
CA HIS A 262 10.68 2.31 2.88
C HIS A 262 10.55 0.79 2.98
N PRO A 263 10.59 0.05 1.86
CA PRO A 263 10.60 -1.40 1.91
C PRO A 263 11.93 -1.89 2.50
N GLY A 264 11.92 -3.10 3.05
CA GLY A 264 13.08 -3.78 3.57
C GLY A 264 13.84 -4.52 2.48
N GLY A 265 15.17 -4.44 2.54
CA GLY A 265 16.11 -5.30 1.84
C GLY A 265 16.88 -6.15 2.83
N ARG A 266 17.84 -6.93 2.33
CA ARG A 266 18.79 -7.68 3.17
C ARG A 266 20.22 -7.28 2.82
N ASN A 267 21.04 -7.04 3.84
CA ASN A 267 22.48 -6.90 3.65
C ASN A 267 23.16 -8.29 3.55
N ALA A 268 24.49 -8.30 3.44
CA ALA A 268 25.28 -9.51 3.31
C ALA A 268 25.14 -10.45 4.53
N GLU A 269 24.89 -9.88 5.70
CA GLU A 269 24.68 -10.57 6.98
C GLU A 269 23.22 -11.02 7.19
N ALA A 270 22.38 -10.94 6.15
CA ALA A 270 20.95 -11.26 6.17
C ALA A 270 20.09 -10.40 7.12
N GLN A 271 20.65 -9.31 7.64
CA GLN A 271 19.97 -8.30 8.45
C GLN A 271 19.03 -7.46 7.57
N SER A 272 17.87 -7.12 8.11
CA SER A 272 16.91 -6.25 7.43
C SER A 272 17.46 -4.82 7.38
N ILE A 273 17.58 -4.24 6.19
CA ILE A 273 18.02 -2.86 5.96
C ILE A 273 16.94 -2.08 5.23
N PRO A 274 16.80 -0.76 5.47
CA PRO A 274 15.85 0.04 4.70
C PRO A 274 16.36 0.19 3.27
N LEU A 275 15.47 0.02 2.30
CA LEU A 275 15.70 0.43 0.92
C LEU A 275 15.28 1.89 0.71
N PRO A 276 15.76 2.54 -0.36
CA PRO A 276 15.29 3.85 -0.77
C PRO A 276 13.77 3.94 -0.85
N LEU A 277 13.26 5.15 -0.61
CA LEU A 277 11.83 5.43 -0.61
C LEU A 277 11.16 4.95 -1.91
N SER A 278 10.06 4.22 -1.76
CA SER A 278 9.32 3.64 -2.87
C SER A 278 7.88 4.12 -2.89
N ILE A 279 7.29 4.20 -4.08
CA ILE A 279 5.85 4.46 -4.27
C ILE A 279 5.19 3.22 -4.88
N ARG A 280 3.97 2.90 -4.42
CA ARG A 280 3.15 1.82 -4.95
C ARG A 280 1.72 2.31 -5.19
N TYR A 281 1.27 2.22 -6.43
CA TYR A 281 -0.09 2.60 -6.82
C TYR A 281 -1.05 1.42 -6.69
N GLY A 282 -2.29 1.74 -6.38
CA GLY A 282 -3.38 0.78 -6.37
C GLY A 282 -4.73 1.48 -6.43
N ALA A 283 -5.77 0.67 -6.43
CA ALA A 283 -7.14 1.11 -6.30
C ALA A 283 -7.72 0.54 -5.02
N LEU A 284 -8.58 1.31 -4.38
CA LEU A 284 -9.36 0.88 -3.23
C LEU A 284 -10.48 -0.06 -3.70
N PHE A 285 -10.65 -1.21 -3.07
CA PHE A 285 -11.73 -2.15 -3.42
C PHE A 285 -12.70 -2.38 -2.28
N ASP A 286 -12.35 -1.98 -1.06
CA ASP A 286 -13.25 -2.06 0.07
C ASP A 286 -12.89 -0.97 1.08
N HIS A 287 -13.91 -0.36 1.66
CA HIS A 287 -13.81 0.59 2.77
C HIS A 287 -14.89 0.22 3.78
N ASP A 288 -14.74 -0.91 4.47
CA ASP A 288 -15.73 -1.29 5.45
C ASP A 288 -15.69 -0.32 6.64
N SER A 289 -16.73 0.52 6.73
CA SER A 289 -16.93 1.49 7.80
C SER A 289 -17.04 0.82 9.18
N HIS A 290 -17.43 -0.46 9.24
CA HIS A 290 -17.54 -1.21 10.49
C HIS A 290 -16.18 -1.71 10.98
N SER A 291 -15.33 -2.23 10.10
CA SER A 291 -13.98 -2.70 10.47
C SER A 291 -12.96 -1.56 10.63
N ARG A 292 -13.29 -0.31 10.24
CA ARG A 292 -12.34 0.82 10.25
C ARG A 292 -11.06 0.46 9.50
N ARG A 293 -11.23 -0.13 8.32
CA ARG A 293 -10.16 -0.55 7.42
C ARG A 293 -10.48 -0.15 5.98
N ILE A 294 -9.41 0.04 5.22
CA ILE A 294 -9.44 0.18 3.76
C ILE A 294 -8.63 -0.93 3.15
N SER A 295 -9.06 -1.45 2.00
CA SER A 295 -8.41 -2.55 1.27
C SER A 295 -8.09 -2.11 -0.16
N TYR A 296 -6.89 -2.40 -0.63
CA TYR A 296 -6.39 -1.92 -1.92
C TYR A 296 -5.38 -2.86 -2.60
N SER A 297 -5.22 -2.69 -3.92
CA SER A 297 -4.29 -3.50 -4.74
C SER A 297 -2.82 -3.10 -4.63
N ALA A 298 -2.51 -1.95 -4.03
CA ALA A 298 -1.14 -1.40 -4.04
C ALA A 298 -0.18 -2.39 -3.37
N ARG A 299 0.60 -3.13 -4.16
CA ARG A 299 1.47 -4.21 -3.66
C ARG A 299 2.70 -3.63 -2.98
N THR A 300 2.78 -3.82 -1.67
CA THR A 300 3.93 -3.40 -0.86
C THR A 300 4.81 -4.60 -0.50
N SER A 301 6.04 -4.32 -0.09
CA SER A 301 6.98 -5.32 0.40
C SER A 301 7.15 -5.19 1.93
N PRO A 302 7.63 -6.22 2.63
CA PRO A 302 7.98 -6.11 4.05
C PRO A 302 8.80 -4.86 4.35
N GLY A 303 8.62 -4.24 5.51
CA GLY A 303 9.21 -2.93 5.85
C GLY A 303 8.34 -1.72 5.48
N SER A 304 7.32 -1.91 4.62
CA SER A 304 6.40 -0.82 4.27
C SER A 304 5.35 -0.56 5.37
N SER A 305 5.18 -1.45 6.36
CA SER A 305 4.21 -1.28 7.46
C SER A 305 4.37 0.08 8.14
N GLY A 306 3.28 0.83 8.27
CA GLY A 306 3.27 2.19 8.81
C GLY A 306 3.46 3.29 7.76
N SER A 307 3.57 2.93 6.48
CA SER A 307 3.62 3.92 5.39
C SER A 307 2.34 4.75 5.31
N PRO A 308 2.43 6.06 5.01
CA PRO A 308 1.26 6.83 4.65
C PRO A 308 0.64 6.33 3.33
N VAL A 309 -0.68 6.34 3.30
CA VAL A 309 -1.52 6.07 2.13
C VAL A 309 -2.15 7.39 1.72
N PHE A 310 -1.97 7.76 0.45
CA PHE A 310 -2.45 9.01 -0.11
C PHE A 310 -3.48 8.77 -1.19
N ARG A 311 -4.43 9.70 -1.29
CA ARG A 311 -5.23 9.88 -2.49
C ARG A 311 -4.37 10.42 -3.62
N GLU A 312 -4.88 10.38 -4.84
CA GLU A 312 -4.25 10.96 -6.03
C GLU A 312 -3.86 12.44 -5.85
N ASN A 313 -4.69 13.22 -5.16
CA ASN A 313 -4.44 14.63 -4.85
C ASN A 313 -3.41 14.84 -3.70
N CYS A 314 -2.63 13.81 -3.32
CA CYS A 314 -1.64 13.81 -2.24
C CYS A 314 -2.21 14.10 -0.83
N GLU A 315 -3.52 14.00 -0.63
CA GLU A 315 -4.14 14.07 0.68
C GLU A 315 -3.93 12.74 1.43
N LEU A 316 -3.52 12.82 2.71
CA LEU A 316 -3.29 11.66 3.55
C LEU A 316 -4.63 11.00 3.93
N MET A 317 -4.88 9.79 3.44
CA MET A 317 -6.13 9.07 3.67
C MET A 317 -6.00 7.87 4.61
N GLY A 318 -4.78 7.33 4.81
CA GLY A 318 -4.62 6.16 5.65
C GLY A 318 -3.20 5.80 6.07
N LEU A 319 -3.11 4.82 6.96
CA LEU A 319 -1.89 4.23 7.52
C LEU A 319 -1.81 2.78 7.02
N HIS A 320 -0.77 2.42 6.27
CA HIS A 320 -0.60 1.07 5.72
C HIS A 320 -0.31 0.05 6.82
N HIS A 321 -1.08 -1.04 6.90
CA HIS A 321 -0.97 -2.04 7.95
C HIS A 321 -0.22 -3.31 7.48
N HIS A 322 -0.90 -4.19 6.75
CA HIS A 322 -0.33 -5.39 6.11
C HIS A 322 -1.26 -5.85 4.97
N GLY A 323 -0.83 -6.84 4.17
CA GLY A 323 -1.71 -7.59 3.28
C GLY A 323 -1.92 -9.02 3.74
N GLU A 324 -3.05 -9.62 3.39
CA GLU A 324 -3.21 -11.07 3.46
C GLU A 324 -2.43 -11.70 2.31
N HIS A 325 -1.74 -12.81 2.59
CA HIS A 325 -0.99 -13.53 1.56
C HIS A 325 -1.90 -13.83 0.36
N LEU A 326 -1.58 -13.18 -0.76
CA LEU A 326 -2.08 -13.42 -2.13
C LEU A 326 -3.32 -12.66 -2.63
N VAL A 327 -4.02 -11.83 -1.84
CA VAL A 327 -5.29 -11.23 -2.34
C VAL A 327 -5.35 -9.69 -2.28
N ASN A 328 -5.04 -8.99 -1.18
CA ASN A 328 -5.04 -7.50 -1.10
C ASN A 328 -4.21 -6.95 0.07
N ASN A 329 -3.86 -5.65 0.02
CA ASN A 329 -3.27 -4.90 1.13
C ASN A 329 -4.32 -4.10 1.90
N HIS A 330 -4.08 -3.86 3.19
CA HIS A 330 -4.98 -3.12 4.07
C HIS A 330 -4.31 -1.89 4.70
N GLY A 331 -5.14 -0.91 5.05
CA GLY A 331 -4.74 0.23 5.85
C GLY A 331 -5.82 0.65 6.85
N ILE A 332 -5.43 1.48 7.81
CA ILE A 332 -6.33 2.14 8.74
C ILE A 332 -6.63 3.55 8.18
N PRO A 333 -7.89 3.93 7.98
CA PRO A 333 -8.19 5.24 7.43
C PRO A 333 -7.98 6.35 8.47
N MET A 334 -7.54 7.53 8.01
CA MET A 334 -7.20 8.65 8.89
C MET A 334 -8.38 9.13 9.73
N TRP A 335 -9.59 9.15 9.16
CA TRP A 335 -10.80 9.51 9.92
C TRP A 335 -11.00 8.64 11.17
N ALA A 336 -10.64 7.35 11.12
CA ALA A 336 -10.80 6.43 12.25
C ALA A 336 -9.79 6.72 13.35
N ILE A 337 -8.58 7.09 12.95
CA ILE A 337 -7.50 7.51 13.85
C ILE A 337 -7.87 8.83 14.53
N ILE A 338 -8.36 9.81 13.77
CA ILE A 338 -8.85 11.09 14.31
C ILE A 338 -9.95 10.85 15.35
N GLU A 339 -11.00 10.09 15.00
CA GLU A 339 -12.10 9.79 15.93
C GLU A 339 -11.61 9.09 17.20
N SER A 340 -10.66 8.15 17.07
CA SER A 340 -10.10 7.44 18.22
C SER A 340 -9.29 8.36 19.14
N LEU A 341 -8.51 9.27 18.57
CA LEU A 341 -7.72 10.23 19.34
C LEU A 341 -8.61 11.27 20.02
N ASP A 342 -9.60 11.81 19.32
CA ASP A 342 -10.56 12.76 19.88
C ASP A 342 -11.35 12.13 21.04
N ASN A 343 -11.86 10.90 20.86
CA ASN A 343 -12.56 10.17 21.92
C ASN A 343 -11.64 9.86 23.12
N GLY A 344 -10.34 9.72 22.89
CA GLY A 344 -9.32 9.53 23.92
C GLY A 344 -8.82 10.83 24.57
N GLY A 345 -9.29 12.01 24.13
CA GLY A 345 -8.80 13.30 24.61
C GLY A 345 -7.39 13.66 24.13
N LEU A 346 -6.93 13.02 23.05
CA LEU A 346 -5.58 13.16 22.46
C LEU A 346 -5.58 13.90 21.12
N GLY A 347 -6.68 14.57 20.76
CA GLY A 347 -6.80 15.33 19.51
C GLY A 347 -5.76 16.46 19.36
N ASN A 348 -5.20 16.95 20.47
CA ASN A 348 -4.11 17.95 20.46
C ASN A 348 -2.76 17.38 19.96
N LEU A 349 -2.67 16.07 19.74
CA LEU A 349 -1.47 15.45 19.19
C LEU A 349 -1.32 15.65 17.68
N ILE A 350 -2.41 15.99 16.98
CA ILE A 350 -2.50 15.99 15.51
C ILE A 350 -2.95 17.34 14.94
N SER A 351 -2.59 17.59 13.69
CA SER A 351 -3.14 18.67 12.86
C SER A 351 -4.13 18.07 11.86
N ILE A 352 -5.29 18.71 11.65
CA ILE A 352 -6.34 18.23 10.73
C ILE A 352 -6.44 19.17 9.53
N ALA A 353 -6.48 18.60 8.33
CA ALA A 353 -6.60 19.33 7.09
C ALA A 353 -7.93 20.11 7.02
N LYS A 354 -7.90 21.30 6.39
CA LYS A 354 -9.14 22.05 6.12
C LYS A 354 -9.97 21.32 5.05
N PRO A 355 -11.30 21.26 5.17
CA PRO A 355 -12.16 20.63 4.17
C PRO A 355 -11.93 21.25 2.79
N THR A 356 -11.87 20.42 1.76
CA THR A 356 -11.78 20.88 0.38
C THR A 356 -13.18 20.96 -0.23
N ALA A 357 -13.42 21.87 -1.17
CA ALA A 357 -14.77 22.18 -1.67
C ALA A 357 -15.50 21.00 -2.38
N SER A 358 -14.83 19.87 -2.59
CA SER A 358 -15.41 18.63 -3.13
C SER A 358 -16.06 17.71 -2.10
N ASP A 359 -15.96 18.01 -0.80
CA ASP A 359 -16.39 17.12 0.29
C ASP A 359 -17.91 17.19 0.62
N ASP A 360 -18.71 17.93 -0.15
CA ASP A 360 -20.17 17.99 0.02
C ASP A 360 -20.87 16.86 -0.75
N HIS A 361 -21.15 15.75 -0.06
CA HIS A 361 -22.19 14.81 -0.51
C HIS A 361 -23.25 14.51 0.55
N PRO A 362 -24.54 14.48 0.14
CA PRO A 362 -25.68 14.42 1.05
C PRO A 362 -25.84 13.01 1.62
N SER A 363 -26.14 12.95 2.92
CA SER A 363 -26.46 11.70 3.62
C SER A 363 -27.69 11.02 3.01
N GLU A 364 -27.53 9.86 2.37
CA GLU A 364 -28.68 9.03 1.99
C GLU A 364 -29.17 8.20 3.19
N SER A 365 -30.42 8.48 3.54
CA SER A 365 -31.22 7.81 4.55
C SER A 365 -31.51 6.35 4.18
N GLN A 366 -31.41 5.49 5.17
CA GLN A 366 -31.79 4.08 5.15
C GLN A 366 -33.24 3.87 4.65
N THR A 367 -33.42 2.93 3.72
CA THR A 367 -34.69 2.21 3.58
C THR A 367 -34.43 0.73 3.34
N GLN A 368 -34.90 -0.08 4.29
CA GLN A 368 -34.90 -1.53 4.31
C GLN A 368 -35.91 -2.07 3.29
N HIS A 369 -35.54 -3.06 2.47
CA HIS A 369 -36.50 -3.96 1.85
C HIS A 369 -36.05 -5.41 1.93
N ALA A 370 -37.01 -6.24 2.35
CA ALA A 370 -36.90 -7.64 2.72
C ALA A 370 -36.78 -8.59 1.53
N ALA A 371 -36.14 -9.73 1.77
CA ALA A 371 -36.09 -10.90 0.89
C ALA A 371 -37.38 -11.73 0.95
N PRO A 372 -37.58 -12.64 -0.02
CA PRO A 372 -38.21 -13.92 0.28
C PRO A 372 -37.36 -15.13 -0.16
N GLU A 373 -37.51 -16.19 0.63
CA GLU A 373 -36.88 -17.52 0.55
C GLU A 373 -37.40 -18.38 -0.62
N SER A 374 -36.59 -19.34 -1.09
CA SER A 374 -37.11 -20.64 -1.51
C SER A 374 -36.07 -21.77 -1.49
N THR A 375 -36.52 -22.87 -0.90
CA THR A 375 -36.01 -24.21 -0.59
C THR A 375 -35.59 -25.14 -1.76
N THR A 376 -34.70 -26.12 -1.44
CA THR A 376 -34.74 -27.59 -1.72
C THR A 376 -33.56 -28.28 -2.46
N SER A 377 -32.81 -29.08 -1.69
CA SER A 377 -32.54 -30.55 -1.79
C SER A 377 -31.77 -31.25 -2.94
N SER A 378 -31.03 -32.30 -2.50
CA SER A 378 -30.52 -33.52 -3.19
C SER A 378 -29.22 -33.36 -4.00
N GLY A 379 -28.24 -34.27 -3.98
CA GLY A 379 -28.02 -35.54 -3.29
C GLY A 379 -26.62 -36.08 -3.68
N SER A 380 -26.00 -36.87 -2.80
CA SER A 380 -24.65 -37.47 -2.98
C SER A 380 -24.62 -38.61 -4.01
N PRO A 381 -23.43 -39.10 -4.43
CA PRO A 381 -22.94 -40.33 -3.80
C PRO A 381 -21.40 -40.43 -3.59
N ARG A 382 -21.04 -41.42 -2.77
CA ARG A 382 -19.79 -41.72 -2.07
C ARG A 382 -19.12 -42.96 -2.68
N PHE A 383 -17.78 -43.08 -2.65
CA PHE A 383 -17.02 -44.33 -2.84
C PHE A 383 -15.77 -44.36 -1.92
N PRO A 384 -15.19 -45.54 -1.60
CA PRO A 384 -14.75 -45.90 -0.24
C PRO A 384 -13.23 -45.90 0.01
N GLN A 385 -12.87 -45.88 1.30
CA GLN A 385 -11.52 -45.89 1.84
C GLN A 385 -10.83 -47.28 1.83
N THR A 386 -9.50 -47.27 1.80
CA THR A 386 -8.63 -48.35 2.31
C THR A 386 -7.38 -47.77 2.99
N ASN A 387 -7.03 -48.27 4.18
CA ASN A 387 -5.75 -48.08 4.90
C ASN A 387 -5.25 -49.48 5.36
N PRO A 388 -3.93 -49.71 5.51
CA PRO A 388 -3.34 -49.70 6.87
C PRO A 388 -1.86 -49.20 6.98
N SER A 389 -1.45 -48.93 8.25
CA SER A 389 -0.31 -48.15 8.82
C SER A 389 0.98 -48.96 9.15
N PRO A 390 1.96 -48.51 10.00
CA PRO A 390 2.73 -47.24 10.18
C PRO A 390 4.29 -47.47 10.24
N PRO A 391 5.18 -46.48 10.51
CA PRO A 391 5.70 -46.32 11.90
C PRO A 391 6.21 -44.93 12.37
N VAL A 392 6.07 -44.73 13.70
CA VAL A 392 6.88 -43.97 14.70
C VAL A 392 6.83 -42.43 14.74
N ASN A 393 6.14 -41.91 15.77
CA ASN A 393 6.19 -40.52 16.25
C ASN A 393 7.15 -40.37 17.46
N PRO A 394 7.85 -39.23 17.61
CA PRO A 394 8.34 -38.75 18.91
C PRO A 394 7.19 -38.07 19.70
N PRO A 395 7.35 -37.75 21.00
CA PRO A 395 6.25 -37.76 21.96
C PRO A 395 5.21 -36.66 21.71
N ARG A 396 3.93 -37.04 21.67
CA ARG A 396 2.80 -36.11 21.75
C ARG A 396 2.67 -35.63 23.20
N ASN A 397 2.77 -34.32 23.41
CA ASN A 397 2.08 -33.70 24.54
C ASN A 397 0.57 -33.94 24.33
N GLU A 398 -0.09 -34.58 25.28
CA GLU A 398 -1.55 -34.67 25.27
C GLU A 398 -2.14 -33.25 25.33
N PRO A 399 -3.09 -32.89 24.45
CA PRO A 399 -3.79 -31.62 24.58
C PRO A 399 -4.63 -31.67 25.85
N THR A 400 -4.39 -30.72 26.75
CA THR A 400 -5.24 -30.50 27.92
C THR A 400 -6.68 -30.31 27.44
N VAL A 401 -7.59 -31.22 27.79
CA VAL A 401 -9.00 -31.07 27.42
C VAL A 401 -9.54 -29.83 28.12
N LEU A 402 -9.78 -28.78 27.35
CA LEU A 402 -10.38 -27.55 27.83
C LEU A 402 -11.82 -27.86 28.25
N ASN A 403 -12.12 -27.75 29.54
CA ASN A 403 -13.50 -27.76 30.01
C ASN A 403 -14.19 -26.47 29.50
N PHE A 404 -15.27 -26.56 28.74
CA PHE A 404 -16.07 -25.41 28.29
C PHE A 404 -17.56 -25.79 28.20
N ASN A 405 -18.43 -24.78 28.21
CA ASN A 405 -19.87 -24.90 27.97
C ASN A 405 -20.21 -24.52 26.53
N GLU A 406 -20.92 -25.41 25.82
CA GLU A 406 -21.26 -25.23 24.40
C GLU A 406 -22.09 -23.96 24.13
N ASP A 407 -23.11 -23.68 24.94
CA ASP A 407 -23.94 -22.48 24.78
C ASP A 407 -23.13 -21.21 25.02
N ARG A 408 -22.18 -21.24 25.96
CA ARG A 408 -21.28 -20.12 26.22
C ARG A 408 -20.26 -19.93 25.10
N LEU A 409 -19.73 -21.01 24.51
CA LEU A 409 -18.89 -20.95 23.32
C LEU A 409 -19.64 -20.31 22.15
N ILE A 410 -20.86 -20.79 21.86
CA ILE A 410 -21.68 -20.24 20.76
C ILE A 410 -22.06 -18.79 21.04
N THR A 411 -22.39 -18.44 22.28
CA THR A 411 -22.67 -17.06 22.70
C THR A 411 -21.44 -16.17 22.53
N TYR A 412 -20.26 -16.68 22.86
CA TYR A 412 -18.99 -15.98 22.68
C TYR A 412 -18.70 -15.73 21.19
N LEU A 413 -18.83 -16.77 20.36
CA LEU A 413 -18.63 -16.68 18.91
C LEU A 413 -19.59 -15.68 18.26
N ASN A 414 -20.85 -15.64 18.70
CA ASN A 414 -21.85 -14.67 18.19
C ASN A 414 -21.57 -13.21 18.58
N LYS A 415 -20.66 -12.97 19.54
CA LYS A 415 -20.19 -11.63 19.91
C LYS A 415 -18.94 -11.20 19.16
N LEU A 416 -18.32 -12.10 18.39
CA LEU A 416 -17.16 -11.76 17.59
C LEU A 416 -17.58 -10.81 16.46
N ASP A 417 -16.76 -9.79 16.25
CA ASP A 417 -16.80 -9.01 15.02
C ASP A 417 -16.11 -9.78 13.88
N GLY A 418 -16.18 -9.24 12.66
CA GLY A 418 -15.61 -9.88 11.48
C GLY A 418 -14.09 -10.09 11.57
N ILE A 419 -13.40 -9.23 12.32
CA ILE A 419 -11.95 -9.27 12.54
C ILE A 419 -11.61 -10.45 13.45
N SER A 420 -12.24 -10.52 14.62
CA SER A 420 -12.01 -11.60 15.58
C SER A 420 -12.38 -12.96 14.97
N LEU A 421 -13.47 -13.01 14.19
CA LEU A 421 -13.82 -14.23 13.46
C LEU A 421 -12.76 -14.61 12.41
N GLY A 422 -12.18 -13.63 11.70
CA GLY A 422 -11.06 -13.85 10.79
C GLY A 422 -9.83 -14.41 11.49
N GLU A 423 -9.43 -13.85 12.63
CA GLU A 423 -8.31 -14.35 13.44
C GLU A 423 -8.50 -15.81 13.88
N LEU A 424 -9.74 -16.17 14.26
CA LEU A 424 -10.08 -17.54 14.61
C LEU A 424 -9.99 -18.49 13.41
N LEU A 425 -10.41 -18.04 12.22
CA LEU A 425 -10.33 -18.83 10.99
C LEU A 425 -8.89 -19.06 10.51
N ILE A 426 -7.97 -18.11 10.74
CA ILE A 426 -6.54 -18.30 10.47
C ILE A 426 -5.98 -19.49 11.26
N ARG A 427 -6.49 -19.73 12.48
CA ARG A 427 -6.10 -20.88 13.31
C ARG A 427 -6.83 -22.18 12.98
N LEU A 428 -7.84 -22.11 12.12
CA LEU A 428 -8.63 -23.24 11.63
C LEU A 428 -8.58 -23.26 10.10
N PRO A 429 -7.39 -23.45 9.48
CA PRO A 429 -7.27 -23.47 8.02
C PRO A 429 -8.13 -24.55 7.37
N GLU A 430 -8.48 -25.62 8.10
CA GLU A 430 -9.44 -26.65 7.67
C GLU A 430 -10.88 -26.14 7.49
N ALA A 431 -11.24 -24.99 8.09
CA ALA A 431 -12.51 -24.32 7.89
C ALA A 431 -12.53 -23.45 6.61
N ASP A 432 -11.38 -23.30 5.95
CA ASP A 432 -11.27 -22.57 4.69
C ASP A 432 -12.10 -23.26 3.60
N GLY A 433 -12.85 -22.47 2.84
CA GLY A 433 -13.85 -22.97 1.88
C GLY A 433 -15.16 -23.49 2.48
N TYR A 434 -15.26 -23.67 3.80
CA TYR A 434 -16.55 -23.95 4.49
C TYR A 434 -17.23 -22.69 5.01
N VAL A 435 -16.45 -21.67 5.33
CA VAL A 435 -16.96 -20.37 5.80
C VAL A 435 -16.87 -19.37 4.66
N SER A 436 -18.02 -18.79 4.29
CA SER A 436 -18.13 -17.86 3.17
C SER A 436 -17.42 -16.54 3.49
N PRO A 437 -16.43 -16.11 2.68
CA PRO A 437 -15.58 -14.97 3.02
C PRO A 437 -16.34 -13.63 2.95
N THR A 438 -17.41 -13.56 2.15
CA THR A 438 -18.21 -12.34 1.93
C THR A 438 -19.54 -12.35 2.67
N ALA A 439 -19.85 -13.43 3.40
CA ALA A 439 -21.10 -13.51 4.16
C ALA A 439 -21.05 -12.61 5.42
N PRO A 440 -22.22 -12.14 5.91
CA PRO A 440 -22.30 -11.42 7.18
C PRO A 440 -21.68 -12.24 8.32
N VAL A 441 -21.05 -11.56 9.28
CA VAL A 441 -20.32 -12.20 10.42
C VAL A 441 -21.15 -13.27 11.11
N ARG A 442 -22.44 -13.01 11.35
CA ARG A 442 -23.34 -13.97 11.99
C ARG A 442 -23.55 -15.24 11.17
N GLN A 443 -23.62 -15.11 9.84
CA GLN A 443 -23.71 -16.27 8.96
C GLN A 443 -22.39 -17.05 8.96
N ARG A 444 -21.25 -16.36 8.93
CA ARG A 444 -19.92 -16.99 9.01
C ARG A 444 -19.70 -17.73 10.33
N VAL A 445 -20.18 -17.19 11.45
CA VAL A 445 -20.18 -17.90 12.75
C VAL A 445 -21.01 -19.18 12.68
N ASN A 446 -22.19 -19.13 12.07
CA ASN A 446 -23.03 -20.33 11.92
C ASN A 446 -22.36 -21.39 11.04
N GLU A 447 -21.73 -20.99 9.94
CA GLU A 447 -20.97 -21.86 9.04
C GLU A 447 -19.76 -22.48 9.77
N LEU A 448 -19.05 -21.70 10.59
CA LEU A 448 -17.94 -22.19 11.40
C LEU A 448 -18.39 -23.21 12.46
N VAL A 449 -19.52 -22.97 13.14
CA VAL A 449 -20.09 -23.92 14.11
C VAL A 449 -20.59 -25.18 13.40
N ALA A 450 -21.19 -25.04 12.22
CA ALA A 450 -21.62 -26.17 11.40
C ALA A 450 -20.42 -27.01 10.91
N PHE A 451 -19.34 -26.35 10.50
CA PHE A 451 -18.07 -27.00 10.18
C PHE A 451 -17.54 -27.77 11.39
N ALA A 452 -17.43 -27.15 12.56
CA ALA A 452 -16.90 -27.78 13.77
C ALA A 452 -17.72 -29.00 14.22
N ARG A 453 -19.05 -28.99 14.04
CA ARG A 453 -19.94 -30.13 14.32
C ARG A 453 -19.94 -31.21 13.23
N GLY A 454 -19.41 -30.91 12.04
CA GLY A 454 -19.40 -31.81 10.90
C GLY A 454 -18.42 -32.98 11.07
N ALA A 455 -18.63 -34.06 10.30
CA ALA A 455 -17.79 -35.26 10.36
C ALA A 455 -16.32 -35.02 9.96
N ASN A 456 -16.05 -33.94 9.22
CA ASN A 456 -14.70 -33.50 8.81
C ASN A 456 -14.24 -32.25 9.59
N GLY A 457 -14.99 -31.84 10.60
CA GLY A 457 -14.70 -30.66 11.41
C GLY A 457 -13.68 -30.91 12.51
N CYS A 458 -13.23 -29.84 13.15
CA CYS A 458 -12.33 -29.88 14.30
C CYS A 458 -13.00 -30.30 15.62
N GLY A 459 -14.31 -30.52 15.64
CA GLY A 459 -15.09 -30.72 16.86
C GLY A 459 -15.28 -29.41 17.64
N LEU A 460 -16.27 -29.37 18.54
CA LEU A 460 -16.46 -28.18 19.39
C LEU A 460 -15.30 -28.01 20.38
N ASP A 461 -14.67 -29.11 20.83
CA ASP A 461 -13.43 -29.05 21.62
C ASP A 461 -12.28 -28.40 20.84
N GLY A 462 -12.12 -28.73 19.55
CA GLY A 462 -11.12 -28.11 18.68
C GLY A 462 -11.40 -26.63 18.45
N LEU A 463 -12.67 -26.27 18.21
CA LEU A 463 -13.10 -24.88 18.07
C LEU A 463 -12.90 -24.08 19.37
N ALA A 464 -13.20 -24.64 20.54
CA ALA A 464 -12.98 -24.02 21.84
C ALA A 464 -11.47 -23.81 22.11
N ASN A 465 -10.65 -24.80 21.81
CA ASN A 465 -9.20 -24.69 21.91
C ASN A 465 -8.63 -23.63 20.96
N ALA A 466 -9.13 -23.56 19.72
CA ALA A 466 -8.76 -22.51 18.78
C ALA A 466 -9.18 -21.13 19.28
N CYS A 467 -10.36 -20.99 19.89
CA CYS A 467 -10.81 -19.75 20.53
C CYS A 467 -9.87 -19.31 21.65
N VAL A 468 -9.48 -20.23 22.55
CA VAL A 468 -8.55 -19.91 23.64
C VAL A 468 -7.15 -19.62 23.11
N ALA A 469 -6.68 -20.33 22.09
CA ALA A 469 -5.40 -20.07 21.45
C ALA A 469 -5.38 -18.71 20.71
N THR A 470 -6.53 -18.24 20.25
CA THR A 470 -6.66 -16.95 19.53
C THR A 470 -6.82 -15.79 20.50
N PHE A 471 -7.72 -15.89 21.49
CA PHE A 471 -8.13 -14.76 22.33
C PHE A 471 -7.71 -14.89 23.81
N GLY A 472 -6.91 -15.91 24.14
CA GLY A 472 -6.29 -16.09 25.45
C GLY A 472 -7.28 -16.36 26.59
N ASP A 473 -6.87 -15.97 27.81
CA ASP A 473 -7.62 -16.26 29.04
C ASP A 473 -9.00 -15.61 29.10
N LYS A 474 -9.22 -14.52 28.35
CA LYS A 474 -10.54 -13.88 28.26
C LYS A 474 -11.57 -14.78 27.57
N ALA A 475 -11.20 -15.45 26.47
CA ALA A 475 -12.06 -16.45 25.86
C ALA A 475 -12.27 -17.63 26.80
N ARG A 476 -11.19 -18.14 27.39
CA ARG A 476 -11.24 -19.28 28.34
C ARG A 476 -12.28 -19.03 29.44
N ASN A 477 -12.23 -17.88 30.10
CA ASN A 477 -13.14 -17.51 31.19
C ASN A 477 -14.59 -17.28 30.72
N GLN A 478 -14.80 -16.90 29.46
CA GLN A 478 -16.15 -16.67 28.94
C GLN A 478 -16.83 -17.95 28.47
N ILE A 479 -16.05 -18.93 27.98
CA ILE A 479 -16.58 -20.20 27.47
C ILE A 479 -16.60 -21.31 28.53
N GLN A 480 -15.79 -21.23 29.59
CA GLN A 480 -15.99 -21.95 30.86
C GLN A 480 -17.13 -21.34 31.64
#